data_AF-A0A2V9WDQ1-F1
#
_entry.id   AF-A0A2V9WDQ1-F1
#
_cell.length_a   1.000
_cell.length_b   1.000
_cell.length_c   1.000
_cell.angle_alpha   90.00
_cell.angle_beta   90.00
_cell.angle_gamma   90.00
#
_symmetry.space_group_name_H-M   'P 1'
#
loop_
_entity.id
_entity.type
_entity.pdbx_description
1 polymer ?
#
loop_
_entity_poly.entity_id
_entity_poly.type
_entity_poly.pdbx_seq_one_letter_code
_entity_poly.pdbx_strand_id
1 'polypeptide(L)'
;MIQFTKETCGDLDAALRREWLETNGLGGLASSTIMGLNTRRYHGLLVAATKPPVGRVVMLSKLEETFFIEGQAFDLSANQYPGVIHPQGFKYLKQFRLDPFPVFTYEIEGIEIEKSVFMLHGENSTVVQYELKKNNHPERPKKLWLELRPLIAFRDYHSTTHENGAINPAVEERSGLASVAPYQGLPSLFLAHNAAELRKTGDWYRNFEYNVERERGLDFSEDLFNPLVLRFDLRLRRQASVIASTNQHDVAQVAEYRQAEITRRRNVAVSSPVEDAFAQDLANAADQYIVSRGDQKTVIAGYHWFSDWGRDTMIALPGLTLPTGKHEVARSI
;
A
#
# COMPACT_ATOMS: atom_id res chain seq x y z
N MET A 1 7.30 3.97 18.22
CA MET A 1 7.67 2.90 17.25
C MET A 1 6.80 1.67 17.48
N ILE A 2 5.98 1.28 16.49
CA ILE A 2 5.14 0.07 16.56
C ILE A 2 5.89 -1.08 15.89
N GLN A 3 5.98 -2.24 16.55
CA GLN A 3 6.66 -3.42 16.04
C GLN A 3 5.98 -4.70 16.53
N PHE A 4 5.86 -5.68 15.63
CA PHE A 4 5.35 -7.02 15.91
C PHE A 4 6.37 -8.06 15.42
N THR A 5 6.61 -9.08 16.23
CA THR A 5 7.55 -10.18 15.95
C THR A 5 6.85 -11.36 15.29
N LYS A 6 7.62 -12.38 14.93
CA LYS A 6 7.16 -13.60 14.27
C LYS A 6 5.99 -14.27 15.00
N GLU A 7 5.96 -14.20 16.33
CA GLU A 7 4.87 -14.77 17.14
C GLU A 7 3.53 -14.10 16.83
N THR A 8 3.50 -12.78 16.70
CA THR A 8 2.27 -12.04 16.34
C THR A 8 2.00 -12.10 14.84
N CYS A 9 3.04 -12.00 13.99
CA CYS A 9 2.90 -12.02 12.54
C CYS A 9 2.45 -13.39 12.01
N GLY A 10 2.88 -14.48 12.65
CA GLY A 10 2.54 -15.85 12.29
C GLY A 10 1.21 -16.35 12.89
N ASP A 11 0.69 -15.67 13.92
CA ASP A 11 -0.65 -15.90 14.47
C ASP A 11 -1.67 -15.18 13.59
N LEU A 12 -2.47 -15.96 12.87
CA LEU A 12 -3.45 -15.46 11.92
C LEU A 12 -4.46 -14.52 12.59
N ASP A 13 -5.07 -14.93 13.71
CA ASP A 13 -6.10 -14.16 14.38
C ASP A 13 -5.52 -12.85 14.96
N ALA A 14 -4.31 -12.90 15.50
CA ALA A 14 -3.64 -11.72 16.02
C ALA A 14 -3.27 -10.74 14.89
N ALA A 15 -2.71 -11.21 13.79
CA ALA A 15 -2.28 -10.35 12.69
C ALA A 15 -3.44 -9.78 11.88
N LEU A 16 -4.55 -10.51 11.70
CA LEU A 16 -5.75 -9.99 10.99
C LEU A 16 -6.44 -8.84 11.73
N ARG A 17 -6.28 -8.74 13.06
CA ARG A 17 -6.82 -7.63 13.87
C ARG A 17 -5.96 -6.37 13.86
N ARG A 18 -4.82 -6.38 13.16
CA ARG A 18 -3.87 -5.26 13.11
C ARG A 18 -3.74 -4.78 11.69
N GLU A 19 -4.07 -3.51 11.47
CA GLU A 19 -4.03 -2.85 10.18
C GLU A 19 -2.98 -1.73 10.20
N TRP A 20 -2.48 -1.37 9.03
CA TRP A 20 -1.64 -0.19 8.81
C TRP A 20 -2.28 0.73 7.79
N LEU A 21 -1.98 2.01 7.87
CA LEU A 21 -2.54 3.05 7.01
C LEU A 21 -1.44 4.02 6.59
N GLU A 22 -1.38 4.27 5.28
CA GLU A 22 -0.63 5.34 4.64
C GLU A 22 -1.61 6.26 3.91
N THR A 23 -1.39 7.56 3.96
CA THR A 23 -2.28 8.58 3.36
C THR A 23 -1.49 9.58 2.55
N ASN A 24 -2.08 10.10 1.48
CA ASN A 24 -1.39 11.05 0.60
C ASN A 24 -1.82 12.51 0.76
N GLY A 25 -2.63 12.86 1.76
CA GLY A 25 -3.13 14.24 1.94
C GLY A 25 -4.16 14.67 0.88
N LEU A 26 -4.64 13.77 0.02
CA LEU A 26 -5.73 13.99 -0.93
C LEU A 26 -7.01 13.23 -0.56
N GLY A 27 -7.03 12.51 0.57
CA GLY A 27 -8.07 11.53 0.88
C GLY A 27 -7.84 10.15 0.25
N GLY A 28 -6.77 10.01 -0.54
CA GLY A 28 -6.27 8.73 -1.03
C GLY A 28 -5.43 8.01 0.04
N LEU A 29 -5.39 6.68 -0.06
CA LEU A 29 -4.74 5.86 0.95
C LEU A 29 -4.15 4.57 0.39
N ALA A 30 -3.26 3.98 1.17
CA ALA A 30 -2.83 2.60 1.07
C ALA A 30 -2.99 1.94 2.45
N SER A 31 -3.60 0.76 2.49
CA SER A 31 -3.80 0.03 3.75
C SER A 31 -4.02 -1.46 3.53
N SER A 32 -3.68 -2.22 4.56
CA SER A 32 -3.98 -3.65 4.68
C SER A 32 -3.77 -4.10 6.13
N THR A 33 -3.88 -5.41 6.38
CA THR A 33 -3.41 -6.01 7.62
C THR A 33 -1.87 -6.03 7.68
N ILE A 34 -1.30 -6.24 8.86
CA ILE A 34 0.17 -6.37 9.04
C ILE A 34 0.76 -7.60 8.35
N MET A 35 -0.06 -8.51 7.82
CA MET A 35 0.36 -9.65 7.02
C MET A 35 0.02 -9.52 5.52
N GLY A 36 -0.51 -8.37 5.09
CA GLY A 36 -0.83 -8.12 3.68
C GLY A 36 -2.04 -8.88 3.14
N LEU A 37 -2.83 -9.50 4.02
CA LEU A 37 -4.12 -10.12 3.68
C LEU A 37 -5.22 -9.06 3.78
N ASN A 38 -5.89 -8.78 2.66
CA ASN A 38 -6.99 -7.81 2.63
C ASN A 38 -8.26 -8.44 3.24
N THR A 39 -8.79 -7.84 4.31
CA THR A 39 -10.00 -8.29 5.01
C THR A 39 -11.23 -7.42 4.72
N ARG A 40 -11.02 -6.30 4.02
CA ARG A 40 -12.03 -5.30 3.69
C ARG A 40 -11.94 -4.94 2.21
N ARG A 41 -13.07 -4.62 1.58
CA ARG A 41 -13.11 -4.03 0.22
C ARG A 41 -12.42 -2.66 0.12
N TYR A 42 -12.10 -2.05 1.26
CA TYR A 42 -11.42 -0.77 1.35
C TYR A 42 -9.89 -0.86 1.41
N HIS A 43 -9.35 -2.07 1.65
CA HIS A 43 -7.90 -2.26 1.61
C HIS A 43 -7.39 -2.20 0.16
N GLY A 44 -6.18 -1.68 0.01
CA GLY A 44 -5.57 -1.44 -1.29
C GLY A 44 -4.18 -0.87 -1.14
N LEU A 45 -3.28 -1.16 -2.08
CA LEU A 45 -2.00 -0.47 -2.17
C LEU A 45 -2.11 0.90 -2.86
N LEU A 46 -3.15 1.13 -3.67
CA LEU A 46 -3.48 2.46 -4.17
C LEU A 46 -5.01 2.62 -4.26
N VAL A 47 -5.56 3.35 -3.29
CA VAL A 47 -6.93 3.88 -3.35
C VAL A 47 -6.83 5.37 -3.68
N ALA A 48 -7.03 5.70 -4.96
CA ALA A 48 -6.84 7.05 -5.47
C ALA A 48 -8.08 7.91 -5.24
N ALA A 49 -7.92 9.09 -4.63
CA ALA A 49 -8.97 10.10 -4.58
C ALA A 49 -8.96 10.91 -5.88
N THR A 50 -9.87 10.61 -6.80
CA THR A 50 -9.93 11.24 -8.13
C THR A 50 -10.54 12.64 -8.11
N LYS A 51 -11.27 12.98 -7.03
CA LYS A 51 -11.84 14.30 -6.78
C LYS A 51 -11.63 14.67 -5.30
N PRO A 52 -10.39 15.03 -4.89
CA PRO A 52 -10.03 15.16 -3.48
C PRO A 52 -11.05 15.97 -2.65
N PRO A 53 -11.50 15.45 -1.49
CA PRO A 53 -11.06 14.20 -0.86
C PRO A 53 -11.86 12.94 -1.25
N VAL A 54 -12.76 13.04 -2.22
CA VAL A 54 -13.74 12.00 -2.61
C VAL A 54 -13.44 11.38 -3.98
N GLY A 55 -14.37 10.58 -4.50
CA GLY A 55 -14.19 9.85 -5.77
C GLY A 55 -13.11 8.78 -5.66
N ARG A 56 -13.14 8.01 -4.56
CA ARG A 56 -12.11 7.03 -4.24
C ARG A 56 -12.25 5.78 -5.10
N VAL A 57 -11.20 5.47 -5.85
CA VAL A 57 -11.10 4.30 -6.72
C VAL A 57 -10.01 3.38 -6.19
N VAL A 58 -10.34 2.13 -5.88
CA VAL A 58 -9.32 1.11 -5.58
C VAL A 58 -8.70 0.69 -6.90
N MET A 59 -7.50 1.20 -7.21
CA MET A 59 -6.81 0.93 -8.47
C MET A 59 -5.94 -0.32 -8.34
N LEU A 60 -5.01 -0.31 -7.38
CA LEU A 60 -4.14 -1.45 -7.06
C LEU A 60 -4.58 -2.04 -5.71
N SER A 61 -5.14 -3.26 -5.74
CA SER A 61 -5.56 -3.95 -4.52
C SER A 61 -4.35 -4.46 -3.74
N LYS A 62 -3.47 -5.21 -4.41
CA LYS A 62 -2.24 -5.73 -3.81
C LYS A 62 -1.22 -6.15 -4.87
N LEU A 63 -0.07 -6.62 -4.41
CA LEU A 63 0.89 -7.37 -5.21
C LEU A 63 0.83 -8.83 -4.74
N GLU A 64 0.82 -9.80 -5.66
CA GLU A 64 1.21 -11.17 -5.34
C GLU A 64 2.71 -11.28 -5.53
N GLU A 65 3.42 -11.58 -4.44
CA GLU A 65 4.87 -11.67 -4.43
C GLU A 65 5.35 -13.11 -4.33
N THR A 66 6.20 -13.52 -5.26
CA THR A 66 6.89 -14.82 -5.20
C THR A 66 8.40 -14.58 -5.21
N PHE A 67 9.09 -15.04 -4.17
CA PHE A 67 10.54 -15.04 -4.09
C PHE A 67 11.09 -16.39 -4.57
N PHE A 68 12.11 -16.37 -5.42
CA PHE A 68 12.73 -17.57 -5.96
C PHE A 68 14.18 -17.70 -5.53
N ILE A 69 14.54 -18.87 -4.98
CA ILE A 69 15.91 -19.26 -4.64
C ILE A 69 16.26 -20.47 -5.50
N GLU A 70 17.25 -20.35 -6.38
CA GLU A 70 17.67 -21.44 -7.31
C GLU A 70 16.52 -22.04 -8.15
N GLY A 71 15.44 -21.28 -8.37
CA GLY A 71 14.26 -21.71 -9.10
C GLY A 71 13.13 -22.28 -8.24
N GLN A 72 13.37 -22.54 -6.96
CA GLN A 72 12.32 -22.88 -5.99
C GLN A 72 11.52 -21.64 -5.62
N ALA A 73 10.18 -21.73 -5.66
CA ALA A 73 9.26 -20.63 -5.40
C ALA A 73 8.82 -20.57 -3.93
N PHE A 74 8.75 -19.37 -3.38
CA PHE A 74 8.25 -19.05 -2.04
C PHE A 74 7.31 -17.85 -2.14
N ASP A 75 6.01 -18.08 -1.97
CA ASP A 75 5.04 -16.99 -1.99
C ASP A 75 5.06 -16.21 -0.66
N LEU A 76 5.22 -14.89 -0.75
CA LEU A 76 5.26 -13.98 0.40
C LEU A 76 3.91 -13.34 0.69
N SER A 77 2.98 -13.39 -0.26
CA SER A 77 1.62 -12.88 -0.14
C SER A 77 0.71 -13.78 0.72
N ALA A 78 -0.44 -13.24 1.14
CA ALA A 78 -1.52 -14.03 1.72
C ALA A 78 -2.89 -13.52 1.25
N ASN A 79 -3.84 -14.44 1.04
CA ASN A 79 -5.22 -14.13 0.67
C ASN A 79 -6.19 -15.08 1.33
N GLN A 80 -7.39 -14.60 1.62
CA GLN A 80 -8.52 -15.46 1.95
C GLN A 80 -9.29 -15.81 0.67
N TYR A 81 -9.50 -17.10 0.47
CA TYR A 81 -10.41 -17.70 -0.51
C TYR A 81 -11.46 -18.56 0.24
N PRO A 82 -12.54 -19.03 -0.41
CA PRO A 82 -13.54 -19.89 0.22
C PRO A 82 -12.90 -21.09 0.94
N GLY A 83 -12.95 -21.06 2.27
CA GLY A 83 -12.46 -22.13 3.13
C GLY A 83 -10.94 -22.28 3.24
N VAL A 84 -10.14 -21.40 2.63
CA VAL A 84 -8.67 -21.53 2.66
C VAL A 84 -7.94 -20.19 2.59
N ILE A 85 -6.83 -20.10 3.31
CA ILE A 85 -5.86 -19.02 3.11
C ILE A 85 -4.73 -19.52 2.22
N HIS A 86 -4.58 -18.88 1.07
CA HIS A 86 -3.55 -19.20 0.09
C HIS A 86 -3.15 -17.94 -0.72
N PRO A 87 -1.86 -17.68 -0.95
CA PRO A 87 -0.71 -18.32 -0.32
C PRO A 87 -0.66 -18.03 1.19
N GLN A 88 0.34 -18.59 1.88
CA GLN A 88 0.50 -18.46 3.33
C GLN A 88 1.82 -17.76 3.69
N GLY A 89 2.16 -16.71 2.95
CA GLY A 89 3.45 -16.02 3.09
C GLY A 89 3.71 -15.39 4.45
N PHE A 90 2.65 -15.17 5.25
CA PHE A 90 2.74 -14.78 6.66
C PHE A 90 3.57 -15.77 7.51
N LYS A 91 3.73 -17.04 7.08
CA LYS A 91 4.62 -18.01 7.72
C LYS A 91 6.11 -17.63 7.62
N TYR A 92 6.48 -16.87 6.59
CA TYR A 92 7.83 -16.34 6.39
C TYR A 92 8.00 -14.94 7.01
N LEU A 93 6.92 -14.29 7.46
CA LEU A 93 6.95 -12.94 8.02
C LEU A 93 7.56 -12.95 9.42
N LYS A 94 8.83 -12.58 9.50
CA LYS A 94 9.62 -12.51 10.74
C LYS A 94 9.26 -11.30 11.60
N GLN A 95 8.92 -10.18 10.96
CA GLN A 95 8.63 -8.94 11.67
C GLN A 95 7.76 -8.01 10.81
N PHE A 96 6.86 -7.29 11.47
CA PHE A 96 6.27 -6.06 10.97
C PHE A 96 6.73 -4.89 11.85
N ARG A 97 7.04 -3.74 11.25
CA ARG A 97 7.23 -2.49 11.99
C ARG A 97 6.64 -1.31 11.22
N LEU A 98 6.26 -0.27 11.97
CA LEU A 98 5.82 1.00 11.43
C LEU A 98 6.77 2.09 11.96
N ASP A 99 7.80 2.42 11.16
CA ASP A 99 8.73 3.51 11.46
C ASP A 99 9.56 3.97 10.22
N PRO A 100 9.33 5.18 9.68
CA PRO A 100 8.06 5.88 9.74
C PRO A 100 6.99 5.22 8.84
N PHE A 101 7.39 4.21 8.06
CA PHE A 101 6.57 3.51 7.07
C PHE A 101 6.31 2.06 7.49
N PRO A 102 5.23 1.43 7.01
CA PRO A 102 5.04 -0.01 7.10
C PRO A 102 6.23 -0.75 6.46
N VAL A 103 6.87 -1.62 7.26
CA VAL A 103 7.95 -2.51 6.81
C VAL A 103 7.67 -3.94 7.25
N PHE A 104 7.80 -4.87 6.30
CA PHE A 104 7.59 -6.30 6.46
C PHE A 104 8.92 -7.00 6.20
N THR A 105 9.48 -7.66 7.21
CA THR A 105 10.71 -8.44 7.06
C THR A 105 10.36 -9.92 6.93
N TYR A 106 10.64 -10.50 5.77
CA TYR A 106 10.49 -11.92 5.51
C TYR A 106 11.84 -12.63 5.66
N GLU A 107 11.83 -13.86 6.16
CA GLU A 107 13.02 -14.72 6.23
C GLU A 107 12.74 -16.09 5.60
N ILE A 108 13.52 -16.43 4.57
CA ILE A 108 13.42 -17.68 3.82
C ILE A 108 14.82 -18.25 3.67
N GLU A 109 15.07 -19.45 4.20
CA GLU A 109 16.36 -20.16 4.05
C GLU A 109 17.59 -19.31 4.43
N GLY A 110 17.46 -18.49 5.49
CA GLY A 110 18.52 -17.59 5.97
C GLY A 110 18.68 -16.29 5.16
N ILE A 111 17.78 -16.02 4.22
CA ILE A 111 17.74 -14.78 3.43
C ILE A 111 16.64 -13.87 3.97
N GLU A 112 17.01 -12.63 4.31
CA GLU A 112 16.07 -11.61 4.77
C GLU A 112 15.74 -10.61 3.65
N ILE A 113 14.44 -10.43 3.37
CA ILE A 113 13.91 -9.42 2.44
C ILE A 113 12.98 -8.48 3.19
N GLU A 114 13.21 -7.18 3.07
CA GLU A 114 12.33 -6.16 3.62
C GLU A 114 11.47 -5.54 2.53
N LYS A 115 10.15 -5.64 2.67
CA LYS A 115 9.18 -4.85 1.91
C LYS A 115 8.87 -3.58 2.69
N SER A 116 8.87 -2.41 2.05
CA SER A 116 8.37 -1.16 2.64
C SER A 116 7.36 -0.49 1.72
N VAL A 117 6.35 0.15 2.29
CA VAL A 117 5.28 0.85 1.55
C VAL A 117 5.16 2.28 2.05
N PHE A 118 5.12 3.27 1.16
CA PHE A 118 4.81 4.65 1.52
C PHE A 118 4.09 5.37 0.38
N MET A 119 3.37 6.43 0.70
CA MET A 119 2.72 7.29 -0.31
C MET A 119 3.44 8.62 -0.46
N LEU A 120 3.44 9.17 -1.68
CA LEU A 120 3.86 10.55 -1.91
C LEU A 120 2.76 11.49 -1.41
N HIS A 121 3.16 12.51 -0.65
CA HIS A 121 2.21 13.53 -0.19
C HIS A 121 1.78 14.44 -1.35
N GLY A 122 0.48 14.72 -1.45
CA GLY A 122 -0.12 15.57 -2.48
C GLY A 122 -0.46 14.85 -3.79
N GLU A 123 -0.28 13.53 -3.88
CA GLU A 123 -0.46 12.78 -5.13
C GLU A 123 -0.97 11.35 -4.92
N ASN A 124 -1.74 10.82 -5.87
CA ASN A 124 -2.18 9.42 -5.89
C ASN A 124 -1.05 8.48 -6.34
N SER A 125 0.01 8.39 -5.53
CA SER A 125 1.20 7.57 -5.80
C SER A 125 1.63 6.78 -4.57
N THR A 126 1.75 5.47 -4.72
CA THR A 126 2.30 4.55 -3.70
C THR A 126 3.59 3.94 -4.20
N VAL A 127 4.62 3.98 -3.36
CA VAL A 127 5.90 3.31 -3.59
C VAL A 127 5.95 2.03 -2.79
N VAL A 128 6.28 0.93 -3.44
CA VAL A 128 6.60 -0.35 -2.80
C VAL A 128 8.04 -0.70 -3.13
N GLN A 129 8.86 -0.87 -2.09
CA GLN A 129 10.27 -1.27 -2.23
C GLN A 129 10.51 -2.60 -1.55
N TYR A 130 11.37 -3.41 -2.14
CA TYR A 130 11.91 -4.63 -1.57
C TYR A 130 13.42 -4.51 -1.51
N GLU A 131 14.02 -4.83 -0.37
CA GLU A 131 15.47 -4.81 -0.20
C GLU A 131 15.96 -6.13 0.40
N LEU A 132 16.95 -6.74 -0.26
CA LEU A 132 17.71 -7.86 0.28
C LEU A 132 18.61 -7.35 1.41
N LYS A 133 18.29 -7.66 2.68
CA LYS A 133 19.04 -7.16 3.86
C LYS A 133 20.19 -8.07 4.25
N LYS A 134 19.89 -9.35 4.47
CA LYS A 134 20.87 -10.37 4.86
C LYS A 134 20.75 -11.57 3.94
N ASN A 135 21.88 -12.21 3.66
CA ASN A 135 21.93 -13.46 2.93
C ASN A 135 22.92 -14.37 3.65
N ASN A 136 22.39 -15.15 4.59
CA ASN A 136 23.13 -16.16 5.35
C ASN A 136 22.87 -17.57 4.80
N HIS A 137 22.41 -17.67 3.54
CA HIS A 137 22.15 -18.95 2.90
C HIS A 137 23.45 -19.78 2.83
N PRO A 138 23.44 -21.07 3.25
CA PRO A 138 24.66 -21.87 3.36
C PRO A 138 25.48 -21.94 2.07
N GLU A 139 24.81 -22.09 0.93
CA GLU A 139 25.45 -22.35 -0.37
C GLU A 139 25.62 -21.12 -1.27
N ARG A 140 25.29 -19.91 -0.78
CA ARG A 140 25.28 -18.64 -1.56
C ARG A 140 24.59 -18.79 -2.94
N PRO A 141 23.26 -18.59 -3.01
CA PRO A 141 22.50 -18.88 -4.22
C PRO A 141 22.94 -18.02 -5.41
N LYS A 142 23.12 -18.68 -6.54
CA LYS A 142 23.41 -18.13 -7.86
C LYS A 142 22.17 -17.64 -8.56
N LYS A 143 20.95 -17.88 -8.11
CA LYS A 143 19.73 -17.27 -8.70
C LYS A 143 18.81 -16.80 -7.59
N LEU A 144 18.59 -15.49 -7.51
CA LEU A 144 17.65 -14.86 -6.60
C LEU A 144 16.74 -13.93 -7.38
N TRP A 145 15.46 -14.31 -7.50
CA TRP A 145 14.47 -13.53 -8.23
C TRP A 145 13.31 -13.14 -7.32
N LEU A 146 12.84 -11.92 -7.47
CA LEU A 146 11.54 -11.50 -6.95
C LEU A 146 10.59 -11.32 -8.13
N GLU A 147 9.42 -11.94 -8.06
CA GLU A 147 8.35 -11.77 -9.03
C GLU A 147 7.18 -11.05 -8.37
N LEU A 148 6.71 -9.97 -8.99
CA LEU A 148 5.59 -9.17 -8.53
C LEU A 148 4.47 -9.21 -9.57
N ARG A 149 3.28 -9.62 -9.15
CA ARG A 149 2.07 -9.58 -9.98
C ARG A 149 1.10 -8.55 -9.39
N PRO A 150 0.99 -7.34 -9.98
CA PRO A 150 -0.04 -6.39 -9.56
C PRO A 150 -1.43 -6.96 -9.78
N LEU A 151 -2.25 -6.93 -8.74
CA LEU A 151 -3.68 -7.26 -8.80
C LEU A 151 -4.48 -5.97 -8.74
N ILE A 152 -5.12 -5.64 -9.87
CA ILE A 152 -5.86 -4.39 -10.04
C ILE A 152 -7.36 -4.64 -9.89
N ALA A 153 -8.06 -3.70 -9.25
CA ALA A 153 -9.51 -3.78 -9.02
C ALA A 153 -10.28 -2.78 -9.91
N PHE A 154 -9.79 -1.53 -9.98
CA PHE A 154 -10.38 -0.43 -10.76
C PHE A 154 -11.88 -0.26 -10.56
N ARG A 155 -12.27 -0.05 -9.30
CA ARG A 155 -13.67 0.08 -8.88
C ARG A 155 -13.84 1.13 -7.81
N ASP A 156 -15.07 1.59 -7.64
CA ASP A 156 -15.45 2.45 -6.51
C ASP A 156 -15.15 1.74 -5.18
N TYR A 157 -14.62 2.48 -4.20
CA TYR A 157 -14.20 1.91 -2.92
C TYR A 157 -15.35 1.33 -2.07
N HIS A 158 -16.61 1.64 -2.37
CA HIS A 158 -17.80 1.02 -1.77
C HIS A 158 -18.31 -0.22 -2.49
N SER A 159 -17.71 -0.61 -3.61
CA SER A 159 -18.12 -1.78 -4.39
C SER A 159 -17.08 -2.89 -4.32
N THR A 160 -17.44 -4.08 -4.80
CA THR A 160 -16.51 -5.12 -5.25
C THR A 160 -16.58 -5.21 -6.79
N THR A 161 -15.61 -5.86 -7.40
CA THR A 161 -15.60 -6.16 -8.83
C THR A 161 -15.51 -7.67 -9.07
N HIS A 162 -15.99 -8.09 -10.23
CA HIS A 162 -15.93 -9.48 -10.68
C HIS A 162 -15.41 -9.53 -12.11
N GLU A 163 -14.93 -10.71 -12.50
CA GLU A 163 -14.51 -10.96 -13.87
C GLU A 163 -15.59 -10.52 -14.84
N ASN A 164 -15.20 -9.71 -15.82
CA ASN A 164 -16.10 -9.17 -16.83
C ASN A 164 -15.36 -8.95 -18.15
N GLY A 165 -16.12 -8.91 -19.25
CA GLY A 165 -15.58 -8.70 -20.59
C GLY A 165 -15.36 -7.23 -20.99
N ALA A 166 -15.68 -6.28 -20.11
CA ALA A 166 -15.50 -4.85 -20.40
C ALA A 166 -14.09 -4.36 -20.10
N ILE A 167 -13.30 -5.13 -19.35
CA ILE A 167 -11.92 -4.78 -19.01
C ILE A 167 -11.06 -4.71 -20.27
N ASN A 168 -10.29 -3.64 -20.41
CA ASN A 168 -9.24 -3.53 -21.40
C ASN A 168 -7.95 -4.16 -20.84
N PRO A 169 -7.48 -5.30 -21.39
CA PRO A 169 -6.29 -5.99 -20.88
C PRO A 169 -4.98 -5.36 -21.40
N ALA A 170 -5.04 -4.32 -22.24
CA ALA A 170 -3.86 -3.77 -22.88
C ALA A 170 -2.87 -3.17 -21.86
N VAL A 171 -1.61 -3.58 -22.02
CA VAL A 171 -0.47 -3.01 -21.29
C VAL A 171 0.42 -2.27 -22.28
N GLU A 172 0.61 -0.98 -22.05
CA GLU A 172 1.66 -0.21 -22.71
C GLU A 172 2.95 -0.33 -21.90
N GLU A 173 4.06 -0.55 -22.57
CA GLU A 173 5.37 -0.75 -21.94
C GLU A 173 6.40 0.16 -22.60
N ARG A 174 7.18 0.82 -21.75
CA ARG A 174 8.37 1.60 -22.09
C ARG A 174 9.47 1.26 -21.09
N SER A 175 10.70 1.68 -21.37
CA SER A 175 11.83 1.42 -20.45
C SER A 175 11.51 1.93 -19.04
N GLY A 176 11.45 1.02 -18.08
CA GLY A 176 11.19 1.31 -16.67
C GLY A 176 9.76 1.76 -16.33
N LEU A 177 8.80 1.63 -17.24
CA LEU A 177 7.42 2.07 -17.03
C LEU A 177 6.43 1.17 -17.79
N ALA A 178 5.41 0.69 -17.08
CA ALA A 178 4.23 0.10 -17.68
C ALA A 178 2.98 0.92 -17.33
N SER A 179 1.98 0.90 -18.20
CA SER A 179 0.68 1.52 -17.91
C SER A 179 -0.49 0.68 -18.37
N VAL A 180 -1.61 0.80 -17.63
CA VAL A 180 -2.89 0.17 -17.94
C VAL A 180 -4.02 1.18 -17.78
N ALA A 181 -5.01 1.10 -18.67
CA ALA A 181 -6.26 1.87 -18.62
C ALA A 181 -7.45 0.92 -18.80
N PRO A 182 -7.83 0.17 -17.74
CA PRO A 182 -8.74 -0.96 -17.85
C PRO A 182 -10.18 -0.58 -18.19
N TYR A 183 -10.64 0.60 -17.77
CA TYR A 183 -11.99 1.09 -18.04
C TYR A 183 -11.98 2.55 -18.48
N GLN A 184 -12.88 2.90 -19.40
CA GLN A 184 -13.04 4.27 -19.86
C GLN A 184 -13.53 5.19 -18.74
N GLY A 185 -13.01 6.42 -18.71
CA GLY A 185 -13.38 7.45 -17.73
C GLY A 185 -12.69 7.32 -16.36
N LEU A 186 -11.90 6.27 -16.15
CA LEU A 186 -11.03 6.13 -14.97
C LEU A 186 -9.59 6.54 -15.31
N PRO A 187 -8.80 7.03 -14.32
CA PRO A 187 -7.39 7.35 -14.54
C PRO A 187 -6.58 6.12 -14.94
N SER A 188 -5.55 6.28 -15.76
CA SER A 188 -4.58 5.21 -16.01
C SER A 188 -3.78 4.89 -14.73
N LEU A 189 -3.42 3.62 -14.55
CA LEU A 189 -2.42 3.21 -13.57
C LEU A 189 -1.06 3.11 -14.27
N PHE A 190 -0.10 3.87 -13.78
CA PHE A 190 1.31 3.79 -14.14
C PHE A 190 2.06 2.98 -13.10
N LEU A 191 2.94 2.10 -13.56
CA LEU A 191 3.83 1.26 -12.76
C LEU A 191 5.27 1.57 -13.19
N ALA A 192 5.89 2.56 -12.56
CA ALA A 192 7.32 2.83 -12.76
C ALA A 192 8.13 1.79 -11.98
N HIS A 193 9.11 1.14 -12.61
CA HIS A 193 9.81 0.01 -12.00
C HIS A 193 11.25 -0.12 -12.49
N ASN A 194 12.06 -0.83 -11.70
CA ASN A 194 13.41 -1.25 -12.08
C ASN A 194 13.52 -2.76 -12.32
N ALA A 195 12.41 -3.42 -12.68
CA ALA A 195 12.38 -4.82 -13.05
C ALA A 195 13.36 -5.11 -14.21
N ALA A 196 13.99 -6.28 -14.16
CA ALA A 196 14.83 -6.77 -15.24
C ALA A 196 13.99 -7.33 -16.40
N GLU A 197 12.81 -7.87 -16.08
CA GLU A 197 11.88 -8.42 -17.07
C GLU A 197 10.45 -7.97 -16.76
N LEU A 198 9.69 -7.72 -17.82
CA LEU A 198 8.24 -7.55 -17.78
C LEU A 198 7.61 -8.58 -18.69
N ARG A 199 6.55 -9.24 -18.21
CA ARG A 199 5.71 -10.13 -19.02
C ARG A 199 4.26 -9.67 -18.93
N LYS A 200 3.62 -9.42 -20.08
CA LYS A 200 2.18 -9.13 -20.15
C LYS A 200 1.39 -10.41 -19.89
N THR A 201 0.33 -10.30 -19.12
CA THR A 201 -0.61 -11.39 -18.81
C THR A 201 -2.01 -10.96 -19.23
N GLY A 202 -3.05 -11.43 -18.54
CA GLY A 202 -4.43 -11.07 -18.78
C GLY A 202 -5.37 -11.94 -17.93
N ASP A 203 -4.91 -12.31 -16.74
CA ASP A 203 -5.52 -13.37 -15.94
C ASP A 203 -6.40 -12.76 -14.84
N TRP A 204 -7.58 -13.33 -14.66
CA TRP A 204 -8.44 -13.04 -13.51
C TRP A 204 -8.14 -14.01 -12.37
N TYR A 205 -7.77 -13.44 -11.23
CA TYR A 205 -7.70 -14.12 -9.95
C TYR A 205 -9.08 -14.03 -9.30
N ARG A 206 -9.68 -15.17 -8.95
CA ARG A 206 -11.10 -15.23 -8.61
C ARG A 206 -11.36 -15.57 -7.16
N ASN A 207 -12.50 -15.12 -6.65
CA ASN A 207 -13.07 -15.49 -5.35
C ASN A 207 -12.23 -15.08 -4.14
N PHE A 208 -11.57 -13.92 -4.15
CA PHE A 208 -11.04 -13.34 -2.91
C PHE A 208 -12.20 -13.07 -1.95
N GLU A 209 -12.01 -13.33 -0.65
CA GLU A 209 -13.03 -13.08 0.37
C GLU A 209 -12.56 -12.08 1.43
N TYR A 210 -13.41 -11.09 1.74
CA TYR A 210 -13.19 -10.05 2.73
C TYR A 210 -13.98 -10.34 4.01
N ASN A 211 -13.36 -11.07 4.94
CA ASN A 211 -14.03 -11.57 6.14
C ASN A 211 -14.70 -10.47 6.98
N VAL A 212 -14.11 -9.28 7.08
CA VAL A 212 -14.72 -8.19 7.85
C VAL A 212 -15.92 -7.58 7.13
N GLU A 213 -15.96 -7.59 5.79
CA GLU A 213 -17.19 -7.21 5.06
C GLU A 213 -18.28 -8.28 5.21
N ARG A 214 -17.90 -9.57 5.23
CA ARG A 214 -18.84 -10.67 5.49
C ARG A 214 -19.49 -10.53 6.87
N GLU A 215 -18.70 -10.27 7.91
CA GLU A 215 -19.20 -10.04 9.27
C GLU A 215 -20.17 -8.85 9.36
N ARG A 216 -19.98 -7.84 8.48
CA ARG A 216 -20.85 -6.67 8.36
C ARG A 216 -22.09 -6.90 7.49
N GLY A 217 -22.24 -8.09 6.89
CA GLY A 217 -23.34 -8.40 5.98
C GLY A 217 -23.27 -7.68 4.64
N LEU A 218 -22.07 -7.32 4.19
CA LEU A 218 -21.81 -6.62 2.92
C LEU A 218 -21.22 -7.57 1.87
N ASP A 219 -21.17 -7.11 0.61
CA ASP A 219 -20.47 -7.83 -0.46
C ASP A 219 -19.01 -8.05 -0.07
N PHE A 220 -18.62 -9.32 -0.04
CA PHE A 220 -17.33 -9.75 0.49
C PHE A 220 -16.50 -10.56 -0.51
N SER A 221 -17.06 -10.97 -1.65
CA SER A 221 -16.31 -11.68 -2.69
C SER A 221 -15.85 -10.71 -3.77
N GLU A 222 -14.64 -10.90 -4.31
CA GLU A 222 -14.08 -10.08 -5.37
C GLU A 222 -13.19 -10.90 -6.30
N ASP A 223 -13.16 -10.54 -7.58
CA ASP A 223 -12.15 -11.01 -8.53
C ASP A 223 -11.20 -9.85 -8.88
N LEU A 224 -9.92 -10.13 -9.05
CA LEU A 224 -8.90 -9.13 -9.36
C LEU A 224 -8.19 -9.48 -10.66
N PHE A 225 -7.88 -8.47 -11.46
CA PHE A 225 -7.21 -8.66 -12.73
C PHE A 225 -5.70 -8.52 -12.59
N ASN A 226 -4.94 -9.43 -13.20
CA ASN A 226 -3.51 -9.32 -13.34
C ASN A 226 -3.14 -8.95 -14.78
N PRO A 227 -2.65 -7.72 -15.04
CA PRO A 227 -2.28 -7.30 -16.39
C PRO A 227 -0.86 -7.69 -16.80
N LEU A 228 0.05 -7.82 -15.83
CA LEU A 228 1.47 -8.07 -16.08
C LEU A 228 2.17 -8.72 -14.89
N VAL A 229 3.41 -9.15 -15.12
CA VAL A 229 4.36 -9.65 -14.14
C VAL A 229 5.67 -8.86 -14.27
N LEU A 230 6.22 -8.41 -13.14
CA LEU A 230 7.53 -7.78 -13.05
C LEU A 230 8.51 -8.76 -12.38
N ARG A 231 9.67 -9.02 -12.98
CA ARG A 231 10.72 -9.87 -12.38
C ARG A 231 12.00 -9.09 -12.13
N PHE A 232 12.55 -9.24 -10.94
CA PHE A 232 13.74 -8.52 -10.47
C PHE A 232 14.84 -9.51 -10.11
N ASP A 233 16.04 -9.34 -10.65
CA ASP A 233 17.22 -10.12 -10.22
C ASP A 233 17.86 -9.43 -9.01
N LEU A 234 17.62 -9.98 -7.82
CA LEU A 234 18.10 -9.41 -6.56
C LEU A 234 19.62 -9.54 -6.36
N ARG A 235 20.32 -10.30 -7.22
CA ARG A 235 21.79 -10.36 -7.23
C ARG A 235 22.39 -9.18 -7.99
N LEU A 236 21.77 -8.80 -9.11
CA LEU A 236 22.21 -7.64 -9.91
C LEU A 236 21.91 -6.34 -9.19
N ARG A 237 20.74 -6.27 -8.54
CA ARG A 237 20.35 -5.11 -7.74
C ARG A 237 19.62 -5.59 -6.50
N ARG A 238 20.20 -5.27 -5.33
CA ARG A 238 19.62 -5.66 -4.03
C ARG A 238 18.24 -5.04 -3.74
N GLN A 239 17.83 -4.05 -4.53
CA GLN A 239 16.59 -3.31 -4.36
C GLN A 239 15.68 -3.45 -5.58
N ALA A 240 14.43 -3.85 -5.35
CA ALA A 240 13.34 -3.83 -6.32
C ALA A 240 12.34 -2.75 -5.90
N SER A 241 11.98 -1.85 -6.80
CA SER A 241 11.09 -0.73 -6.53
C SER A 241 10.00 -0.67 -7.60
N VAL A 242 8.76 -0.41 -7.14
CA VAL A 242 7.62 -0.11 -8.00
C VAL A 242 6.91 1.13 -7.47
N ILE A 243 6.62 2.10 -8.33
CA ILE A 243 5.74 3.23 -8.04
C ILE A 243 4.43 2.99 -8.79
N ALA A 244 3.35 2.77 -8.04
CA ALA A 244 1.99 2.70 -8.57
C ALA A 244 1.34 4.08 -8.46
N SER A 245 0.96 4.69 -9.58
CA SER A 245 0.50 6.08 -9.60
C SER A 245 -0.53 6.38 -10.69
N THR A 246 -1.30 7.45 -10.52
CA THR A 246 -2.09 8.08 -11.59
C THR A 246 -1.27 8.98 -12.52
N ASN A 247 -0.01 9.25 -12.19
CA ASN A 247 0.95 10.02 -12.98
C ASN A 247 2.17 9.18 -13.35
N GLN A 248 2.93 9.65 -14.33
CA GLN A 248 4.20 9.02 -14.70
C GLN A 248 5.31 9.45 -13.74
N HIS A 249 6.12 8.50 -13.31
CA HIS A 249 7.31 8.74 -12.49
C HIS A 249 8.52 8.00 -13.06
N ASP A 250 9.71 8.44 -12.66
CA ASP A 250 10.94 7.67 -12.80
C ASP A 250 11.23 6.94 -11.48
N VAL A 251 11.41 5.62 -11.56
CA VAL A 251 11.79 4.77 -10.41
C VAL A 251 13.13 5.18 -9.80
N ALA A 252 14.00 5.87 -10.54
CA ALA A 252 15.26 6.40 -10.02
C ALA A 252 15.06 7.45 -8.90
N GLN A 253 13.91 8.13 -8.87
CA GLN A 253 13.61 9.17 -7.87
C GLN A 253 13.09 8.62 -6.54
N VAL A 254 12.92 7.30 -6.41
CA VAL A 254 12.35 6.69 -5.20
C VAL A 254 13.11 7.10 -3.93
N ALA A 255 14.44 7.20 -3.97
CA ALA A 255 15.24 7.62 -2.81
C ALA A 255 14.94 9.06 -2.39
N GLU A 256 14.76 9.96 -3.37
CA GLU A 256 14.40 11.36 -3.15
C GLU A 256 12.99 11.48 -2.56
N TYR A 257 12.01 10.80 -3.15
CA TYR A 257 10.63 10.78 -2.64
C TYR A 257 10.56 10.24 -1.20
N ARG A 258 11.31 9.17 -0.91
CA ARG A 258 11.40 8.60 0.44
C ARG A 258 11.96 9.61 1.43
N GLN A 259 13.04 10.30 1.07
CA GLN A 259 13.68 11.27 1.94
C GLN A 259 12.79 12.50 2.15
N ALA A 260 12.10 12.97 1.11
CA ALA A 260 11.15 14.06 1.21
C ALA A 260 10.01 13.74 2.19
N GLU A 261 9.42 12.55 2.10
CA GLU A 261 8.34 12.13 3.01
C GLU A 261 8.84 11.93 4.46
N ILE A 262 10.05 11.36 4.64
CA ILE A 262 10.68 11.28 5.98
C ILE A 262 10.86 12.68 6.58
N THR A 263 11.38 13.63 5.80
CA THR A 263 11.59 15.01 6.25
C THR A 263 10.24 15.67 6.59
N ARG A 264 9.21 15.47 5.76
CA ARG A 264 7.86 16.00 6.01
C ARG A 264 7.28 15.49 7.32
N ARG A 265 7.31 14.17 7.58
CA ARG A 265 6.83 13.57 8.85
C ARG A 265 7.64 14.05 10.06
N ARG A 266 8.96 14.18 9.93
CA ARG A 266 9.80 14.76 10.99
C ARG A 266 9.40 16.20 11.32
N ASN A 267 9.12 17.03 10.30
CA ASN A 267 8.67 18.40 10.52
C ASN A 267 7.31 18.47 11.24
N VAL A 268 6.40 17.53 10.95
CA VAL A 268 5.13 17.38 11.69
C VAL A 268 5.39 17.00 13.14
N ALA A 269 6.23 16.00 13.40
CA ALA A 269 6.56 15.58 14.76
C ALA A 269 7.20 16.72 15.58
N VAL A 270 8.15 17.46 14.99
CA VAL A 270 8.84 18.59 15.63
C VAL A 270 7.91 19.79 15.85
N SER A 271 6.81 19.90 15.08
CA SER A 271 5.80 20.94 15.33
C SER A 271 4.94 20.68 16.57
N SER A 272 5.06 19.50 17.21
CA SER A 272 4.41 19.21 18.48
C SER A 272 4.90 20.20 19.55
N PRO A 273 3.99 20.84 20.31
CA PRO A 273 4.37 21.76 21.38
C PRO A 273 4.92 21.04 22.62
N VAL A 274 4.86 19.71 22.63
CA VAL A 274 5.33 18.85 23.73
C VAL A 274 6.43 17.93 23.22
N GLU A 275 7.58 17.95 23.90
CA GLU A 275 8.70 17.04 23.69
C GLU A 275 8.44 15.68 24.36
N ASP A 276 7.37 15.01 23.95
CA ASP A 276 6.99 13.67 24.39
C ASP A 276 6.75 12.77 23.18
N ALA A 277 7.25 11.53 23.23
CA ALA A 277 7.18 10.61 22.10
C ALA A 277 5.75 10.24 21.72
N PHE A 278 4.84 10.09 22.70
CA PHE A 278 3.44 9.79 22.44
C PHE A 278 2.72 11.00 21.82
N ALA A 279 3.00 12.22 22.29
CA ALA A 279 2.49 13.45 21.67
C ALA A 279 2.95 13.62 20.22
N GLN A 280 4.21 13.29 19.91
CA GLN A 280 4.74 13.31 18.54
C GLN A 280 4.08 12.26 17.64
N ASP A 281 3.83 11.05 18.18
CA ASP A 281 3.08 10.00 17.47
C ASP A 281 1.64 10.47 17.16
N LEU A 282 0.97 11.13 18.12
CA LEU A 282 -0.35 11.72 17.90
C LEU A 282 -0.33 12.85 16.86
N ALA A 283 0.69 13.71 16.84
CA ALA A 283 0.83 14.77 15.84
C ALA A 283 0.98 14.19 14.42
N ASN A 284 1.78 13.12 14.26
CA ASN A 284 1.90 12.41 13.00
C ASN A 284 0.59 11.74 12.57
N ALA A 285 -0.12 11.11 13.51
CA ALA A 285 -1.43 10.50 13.23
C ALA A 285 -2.48 11.55 12.84
N ALA A 286 -2.52 12.69 13.53
CA ALA A 286 -3.42 13.81 13.25
C ALA A 286 -3.24 14.35 11.82
N ASP A 287 -2.00 14.44 11.36
CA ASP A 287 -1.67 14.93 10.02
C ASP A 287 -2.27 14.10 8.89
N GLN A 288 -2.48 12.79 9.10
CA GLN A 288 -3.08 11.89 8.10
C GLN A 288 -4.54 12.24 7.74
N TYR A 289 -5.24 12.95 8.63
CA TYR A 289 -6.65 13.30 8.46
C TYR A 289 -6.87 14.65 7.77
N ILE A 290 -5.84 15.51 7.71
CA ILE A 290 -5.90 16.81 7.03
C ILE A 290 -5.62 16.60 5.55
N VAL A 291 -6.60 16.91 4.70
CA VAL A 291 -6.53 16.64 3.26
C VAL A 291 -6.91 17.86 2.43
N SER A 292 -6.49 17.88 1.17
CA SER A 292 -6.84 18.93 0.22
C SER A 292 -8.27 18.80 -0.31
N ARG A 293 -8.92 19.96 -0.51
CA ARG A 293 -10.23 20.13 -1.14
C ARG A 293 -10.16 21.36 -2.04
N GLY A 294 -9.86 21.17 -3.33
CA GLY A 294 -9.50 22.27 -4.21
C GLY A 294 -8.30 23.04 -3.64
N ASP A 295 -8.43 24.36 -3.52
CA ASP A 295 -7.40 25.24 -2.94
C ASP A 295 -7.46 25.34 -1.40
N GLN A 296 -8.40 24.64 -0.77
CA GLN A 296 -8.63 24.61 0.67
C GLN A 296 -8.21 23.28 1.31
N LYS A 297 -8.38 23.19 2.63
CA LYS A 297 -8.22 21.95 3.39
C LYS A 297 -9.54 21.48 3.96
N THR A 298 -9.60 20.21 4.33
CA THR A 298 -10.71 19.61 5.07
C THR A 298 -10.18 18.46 5.93
N VAL A 299 -11.05 17.86 6.74
CA VAL A 299 -10.73 16.77 7.67
C VAL A 299 -11.51 15.52 7.28
N ILE A 300 -10.82 14.43 6.94
CA ILE A 300 -11.45 13.11 6.84
C ILE A 300 -11.92 12.67 8.23
N ALA A 301 -13.19 12.32 8.38
CA ALA A 301 -13.75 11.92 9.67
C ALA A 301 -13.24 10.55 10.15
N GLY A 302 -12.80 9.69 9.22
CA GLY A 302 -12.24 8.39 9.56
C GLY A 302 -12.01 7.53 8.33
N TYR A 303 -10.78 7.01 8.19
CA TYR A 303 -10.53 5.95 7.22
C TYR A 303 -11.09 4.62 7.74
N HIS A 304 -11.64 3.76 6.90
CA HIS A 304 -11.57 3.82 5.44
C HIS A 304 -12.81 4.41 4.75
N TRP A 305 -13.99 4.32 5.36
CA TRP A 305 -15.24 4.53 4.64
C TRP A 305 -15.81 5.96 4.74
N PHE A 306 -15.41 6.77 5.73
CA PHE A 306 -15.95 8.12 5.88
C PHE A 306 -15.24 9.12 4.95
N SER A 307 -15.99 10.13 4.53
CA SER A 307 -15.49 11.36 3.89
C SER A 307 -15.24 12.42 4.97
N ASP A 308 -15.23 13.68 4.60
CA ASP A 308 -15.33 14.80 5.56
C ASP A 308 -16.78 15.03 6.02
N TRP A 309 -16.93 15.31 7.32
CA TRP A 309 -18.22 15.48 8.00
C TRP A 309 -18.14 16.69 8.92
N GLY A 310 -18.98 17.71 8.70
CA GLY A 310 -18.86 19.00 9.37
C GLY A 310 -18.84 18.94 10.90
N ARG A 311 -19.61 18.03 11.52
CA ARG A 311 -19.61 17.84 12.98
C ARG A 311 -18.24 17.36 13.48
N ASP A 312 -17.75 16.26 12.91
CA ASP A 312 -16.49 15.62 13.27
C ASP A 312 -15.32 16.58 13.00
N THR A 313 -15.35 17.30 11.88
CA THR A 313 -14.39 18.37 11.56
C THR A 313 -14.35 19.41 12.67
N MET A 314 -15.49 19.98 13.07
CA MET A 314 -15.52 21.07 14.07
C MET A 314 -15.10 20.60 15.48
N ILE A 315 -15.32 19.33 15.81
CA ILE A 315 -14.85 18.74 17.07
C ILE A 315 -13.33 18.53 17.03
N ALA A 316 -12.79 17.98 15.94
CA ALA A 316 -11.38 17.59 15.84
C ALA A 316 -10.44 18.76 15.48
N LEU A 317 -10.93 19.77 14.76
CA LEU A 317 -10.15 20.87 14.20
C LEU A 317 -9.18 21.53 15.20
N PRO A 318 -9.60 21.87 16.44
CA PRO A 318 -8.68 22.46 17.42
C PRO A 318 -7.48 21.55 17.70
N GLY A 319 -7.71 20.26 17.95
CA GLY A 319 -6.64 19.30 18.27
C GLY A 319 -5.75 18.97 17.08
N LEU A 320 -6.30 18.93 15.86
CA LEU A 320 -5.56 18.62 14.63
C LEU A 320 -4.64 19.77 14.17
N THR A 321 -4.93 21.02 14.55
CA THR A 321 -4.26 22.19 13.96
C THR A 321 -3.63 23.16 14.95
N LEU A 322 -4.28 23.47 16.07
CA LEU A 322 -3.86 24.60 16.91
C LEU A 322 -2.61 24.29 17.75
N PRO A 323 -2.49 23.12 18.44
CA PRO A 323 -1.28 22.77 19.18
C PRO A 323 -0.02 22.76 18.30
N THR A 324 -0.15 22.33 17.05
CA THR A 324 0.97 22.23 16.09
C THR A 324 1.17 23.50 15.25
N GLY A 325 0.54 24.62 15.61
CA GLY A 325 0.71 25.91 14.93
C GLY A 325 0.17 25.99 13.49
N LYS A 326 -0.69 25.07 13.06
CA LYS A 326 -1.27 25.01 11.71
C LYS A 326 -2.46 25.98 11.56
N HIS A 327 -2.30 27.23 11.96
CA HIS A 327 -3.40 28.21 12.01
C HIS A 327 -3.99 28.54 10.63
N GLU A 328 -3.16 28.63 9.59
CA GLU A 328 -3.66 28.89 8.23
C GLU A 328 -4.43 27.70 7.65
N VAL A 329 -4.03 26.46 8.01
CA VAL A 329 -4.84 25.27 7.70
C VAL A 329 -6.18 25.37 8.41
N ALA A 330 -6.19 25.71 9.70
CA ALA A 330 -7.42 25.84 10.49
C ALA A 330 -8.38 26.89 9.90
N ARG A 331 -7.85 28.03 9.44
CA ARG A 331 -8.64 29.09 8.78
C ARG A 331 -9.23 28.64 7.44
N SER A 332 -8.55 27.74 6.73
CA SER A 332 -8.98 27.28 5.41
C SER A 332 -10.04 26.18 5.41
N ILE A 333 -10.25 25.51 6.56
CA ILE A 333 -11.22 24.43 6.79
C ILE A 333 -12.57 25.00 7.19
#